data_AF-A0A2W4R5H0-F1
#
_entry.id   AF-A0A2W4R5H0-F1
#
_cell.length_a   1.000
_cell.length_b   1.000
_cell.length_c   1.000
_cell.angle_alpha   90.00
_cell.angle_beta   90.00
_cell.angle_gamma   90.00
#
_symmetry.space_group_name_H-M   'P 1'
#
loop_
_entity.id
_entity.type
_entity.pdbx_description
1 polymer ?
#
loop_
_entity_poly.entity_id
_entity_poly.type
_entity_poly.pdbx_seq_one_letter_code
_entity_poly.pdbx_strand_id
1 'polypeptide(L)'
;MTTSRKKLSNPLTLILALIAGFGLILMCLSLGIGVVLSEVTGTVIAGLFVVGLILLVFGIGGWFVAVQPHRHFDDINVPKDIAHHDEPHGEHDIVVAEETHIVEPDVPSHS
;
A
#
# COMPACT_ATOMS: atom_id res chain seq x y z
N MET A 1 -24.74 -7.00 -2.04
CA MET A 1 -23.46 -6.78 -1.33
C MET A 1 -22.34 -7.31 -2.20
N THR A 2 -21.71 -6.47 -3.01
CA THR A 2 -20.63 -6.86 -3.93
C THR A 2 -19.29 -6.58 -3.25
N THR A 3 -18.61 -7.62 -2.81
CA THR A 3 -17.30 -7.52 -2.19
C THR A 3 -16.31 -6.95 -3.21
N SER A 4 -15.88 -5.70 -3.02
CA SER A 4 -14.82 -5.08 -3.81
C SER A 4 -13.54 -5.88 -3.61
N ARG A 5 -13.18 -6.72 -4.60
CA ARG A 5 -11.94 -7.49 -4.55
C ARG A 5 -10.78 -6.52 -4.69
N LYS A 6 -9.92 -6.42 -3.66
CA LYS A 6 -8.63 -5.73 -3.75
C LYS A 6 -7.96 -6.12 -5.06
N LYS A 7 -7.74 -5.15 -5.94
CA LYS A 7 -7.09 -5.35 -7.24
C LYS A 7 -5.73 -5.99 -6.95
N LEU A 8 -5.52 -7.21 -7.45
CA LEU A 8 -4.24 -7.89 -7.35
C LEU A 8 -3.15 -6.96 -7.87
N SER A 9 -2.06 -6.87 -7.09
CA SER A 9 -0.84 -6.16 -7.45
C SER A 9 -0.50 -6.45 -8.91
N ASN A 10 -0.11 -5.41 -9.65
CA ASN A 10 0.29 -5.51 -11.05
C ASN A 10 1.13 -6.80 -11.27
N PRO A 11 0.74 -7.70 -12.19
CA PRO A 11 1.40 -9.00 -12.36
C PRO A 11 2.92 -8.87 -12.57
N LEU A 12 3.36 -7.76 -13.15
CA LEU A 12 4.77 -7.43 -13.31
C LEU A 12 5.46 -7.21 -11.96
N THR A 13 4.85 -6.47 -11.04
CA THR A 13 5.35 -6.27 -9.67
C THR A 13 5.41 -7.58 -8.90
N LEU A 14 4.44 -8.47 -9.10
CA LEU A 14 4.44 -9.80 -8.48
C LEU A 14 5.64 -10.64 -8.95
N ILE A 15 5.90 -10.69 -10.27
CA ILE A 15 7.04 -11.43 -10.84
C ILE A 15 8.36 -10.88 -10.30
N LEU A 16 8.51 -9.55 -10.26
CA LEU A 16 9.72 -8.91 -9.71
C LEU A 16 9.93 -9.23 -8.23
N ALA A 17 8.85 -9.28 -7.44
CA ALA A 17 8.91 -9.69 -6.04
C ALA A 17 9.30 -11.17 -5.88
N LEU A 18 8.82 -12.05 -6.75
CA LEU A 18 9.23 -13.46 -6.76
C LEU A 18 10.71 -13.63 -7.13
N ILE A 19 11.20 -12.89 -8.12
CA ILE A 19 12.62 -12.90 -8.51
C ILE A 19 13.51 -12.41 -7.35
N ALA A 20 13.11 -11.30 -6.71
CA ALA A 20 13.82 -10.75 -5.57
C ALA A 20 13.83 -11.73 -4.38
N GLY A 21 12.67 -12.28 -4.03
CA GLY A 21 12.53 -13.25 -2.93
C GLY A 21 13.30 -14.55 -3.19
N PHE A 22 13.29 -15.05 -4.43
CA PHE A 22 14.05 -16.23 -4.80
C PHE A 22 15.57 -15.98 -4.70
N GLY A 23 16.05 -14.82 -5.15
CA GLY A 23 17.46 -14.42 -4.96
C GLY A 23 17.87 -14.42 -3.49
N LEU A 24 17.03 -13.85 -2.62
CA LEU A 24 17.27 -13.84 -1.17
C LEU A 24 17.32 -15.26 -0.58
N ILE A 25 16.41 -16.15 -0.98
CA ILE A 25 16.40 -17.55 -0.52
C ILE A 25 17.71 -18.24 -0.92
N LEU A 26 18.19 -18.06 -2.15
CA LEU A 26 19.47 -18.63 -2.60
C LEU A 26 20.66 -18.11 -1.78
N MET A 27 20.66 -16.83 -1.41
CA MET A 27 21.71 -16.27 -0.54
C MET A 27 21.70 -16.92 0.84
N CYS A 28 20.51 -17.05 1.46
CA CYS A 28 20.37 -17.71 2.76
C CYS A 28 20.80 -19.18 2.71
N LEU A 29 20.42 -19.92 1.67
CA LEU A 29 20.82 -21.32 1.48
C LEU A 29 22.33 -21.45 1.27
N SER A 30 22.93 -20.57 0.46
CA SER A 30 24.37 -20.57 0.22
C SER A 30 25.16 -20.39 1.52
N LEU A 31 24.78 -19.40 2.34
CA LEU A 31 25.42 -19.17 3.63
C LEU A 31 25.18 -20.33 4.61
N GLY A 32 23.96 -20.88 4.65
CA GLY A 32 23.64 -22.03 5.50
C GLY A 32 24.48 -23.25 5.16
N ILE A 33 24.61 -23.58 3.87
CA ILE A 33 25.46 -24.68 3.40
C ILE A 33 26.93 -24.41 3.72
N GLY A 34 27.41 -23.18 3.50
CA GLY A 34 28.79 -22.81 3.77
C GLY A 34 29.20 -22.88 5.24
N VAL A 35 28.25 -22.75 6.17
CA VAL A 35 28.50 -22.91 7.61
C VAL A 35 28.48 -24.38 8.04
N VAL A 36 27.58 -25.19 7.47
CA VAL A 36 27.38 -26.58 7.92
C VAL A 36 28.31 -27.57 7.21
N LEU A 37 28.60 -27.37 5.93
CA LEU A 37 29.40 -28.29 5.12
C LEU A 37 30.78 -27.67 4.83
N SER A 38 31.82 -28.23 5.44
CA SER A 38 33.22 -27.81 5.20
C SER A 38 33.86 -28.42 3.96
N GLU A 39 33.21 -29.42 3.36
CA GLU A 39 33.73 -30.15 2.19
C GLU A 39 33.43 -29.46 0.85
N VAL A 40 32.55 -28.46 0.87
CA VAL A 40 32.13 -27.73 -0.34
C VAL A 40 33.13 -26.63 -0.65
N THR A 41 33.56 -26.56 -1.92
CA THR A 41 34.48 -25.52 -2.40
C THR A 41 33.89 -24.12 -2.19
N GLY A 42 34.63 -23.25 -1.51
CA GLY A 42 34.23 -21.86 -1.25
C GLY A 42 33.82 -21.07 -2.51
N THR A 43 34.42 -21.37 -3.66
CA THR A 43 34.05 -20.80 -4.97
C THR A 43 32.60 -21.10 -5.35
N VAL A 44 32.09 -22.30 -5.05
CA VAL A 44 30.71 -22.70 -5.36
C VAL A 44 29.73 -21.95 -4.47
N ILE A 45 30.03 -21.84 -3.17
CA ILE A 45 29.23 -21.08 -2.20
C ILE A 45 29.19 -19.60 -2.61
N ALA A 46 30.35 -19.01 -2.88
CA ALA A 46 30.45 -17.63 -3.34
C ALA A 46 29.69 -17.41 -4.66
N GLY A 47 29.80 -18.34 -5.61
CA GLY A 47 29.06 -18.28 -6.88
C GLY A 47 27.54 -18.27 -6.68
N LEU A 48 27.01 -19.20 -5.86
CA LEU A 48 25.59 -19.25 -5.53
C LEU A 48 25.10 -17.97 -4.84
N PHE A 49 25.92 -17.43 -3.92
CA PHE A 49 25.60 -16.18 -3.24
C PHE A 49 25.53 -15.00 -4.20
N VAL A 50 26.51 -14.89 -5.12
CA VAL A 50 26.55 -13.82 -6.13
C VAL A 50 25.37 -13.93 -7.09
N VAL A 51 25.00 -15.15 -7.52
CA VAL A 51 23.80 -15.35 -8.37
C VAL A 51 22.54 -14.89 -7.63
N GLY A 52 22.39 -15.26 -6.35
CA GLY A 52 21.27 -14.78 -5.52
C GLY A 52 21.25 -13.26 -5.37
N LEU A 53 22.41 -12.63 -5.18
CA LEU A 53 22.55 -11.19 -5.09
C LEU A 53 22.15 -10.49 -6.40
N ILE A 54 22.57 -11.04 -7.55
CA ILE A 54 22.21 -10.51 -8.87
C ILE A 54 20.68 -10.55 -9.04
N LEU A 55 20.04 -11.68 -8.73
CA LEU A 55 18.58 -11.83 -8.79
C LEU A 55 17.87 -10.81 -7.88
N LEU A 56 18.37 -10.60 -6.67
CA LEU A 56 17.84 -9.61 -5.73
C LEU A 56 17.94 -8.19 -6.30
N VAL A 57 19.11 -7.81 -6.82
CA VAL A 57 19.35 -6.49 -7.42
C VAL A 57 18.47 -6.29 -8.66
N PHE A 58 18.31 -7.29 -9.51
CA PHE A 58 17.40 -7.22 -10.66
C PHE A 58 15.94 -7.09 -10.25
N GLY A 59 15.49 -7.81 -9.23
CA GLY A 59 14.12 -7.70 -8.72
C GLY A 59 13.84 -6.32 -8.15
N ILE A 60 14.74 -5.79 -7.31
CA ILE A 60 14.60 -4.44 -6.72
C ILE A 60 14.74 -3.34 -7.79
N GLY A 61 15.75 -3.44 -8.65
CA GLY A 61 15.98 -2.47 -9.72
C GLY A 61 14.85 -2.45 -10.74
N GLY A 62 14.39 -3.64 -11.17
CA GLY A 62 13.23 -3.77 -12.04
C GLY A 62 11.97 -3.21 -11.39
N TRP A 63 11.78 -3.40 -10.08
CA TRP A 63 10.67 -2.81 -9.35
C TRP A 63 10.73 -1.29 -9.33
N PHE A 64 11.90 -0.71 -9.08
CA PHE A 64 12.10 0.74 -9.07
C PHE A 64 11.78 1.36 -10.44
N VAL A 65 12.19 0.70 -11.53
CA VAL A 65 11.89 1.14 -12.90
C VAL A 65 10.42 0.95 -13.27
N ALA A 66 9.77 -0.10 -12.74
CA ALA A 66 8.36 -0.39 -13.04
C ALA A 66 7.39 0.53 -12.30
N VAL A 67 7.65 0.78 -11.01
CA VAL A 67 6.80 1.64 -10.18
C VAL A 67 7.13 3.12 -10.37
N GLN A 68 8.37 3.43 -10.78
CA GLN A 68 8.87 4.80 -10.97
C GLN A 68 8.44 5.71 -9.81
N PRO A 69 8.73 5.35 -8.54
CA PRO A 69 8.18 6.07 -7.41
C PRO A 69 8.51 7.57 -7.48
N HIS A 70 9.68 7.91 -8.04
CA HIS A 70 10.19 9.27 -8.23
C HIS A 70 9.28 10.20 -9.05
N ARG A 71 8.33 9.67 -9.84
CA ARG A 71 7.45 10.48 -10.70
C ARG A 71 6.24 11.09 -10.01
N HIS A 72 5.91 10.68 -8.79
CA HIS A 72 4.72 11.15 -8.08
C HIS A 72 5.07 11.90 -6.78
N PHE A 73 6.33 12.29 -6.60
CA PHE A 73 6.78 13.04 -5.43
C PHE A 73 6.41 14.53 -5.48
N ASP A 74 6.02 15.06 -6.64
CA ASP A 74 5.67 16.49 -6.82
C ASP A 74 4.20 16.81 -6.51
N ASP A 75 3.37 15.78 -6.26
CA ASP A 75 1.95 15.94 -5.94
C ASP A 75 1.71 16.16 -4.43
N ILE A 76 2.59 16.95 -3.80
CA ILE A 76 2.50 17.29 -2.37
C ILE A 76 1.46 18.39 -2.10
N ASN A 77 1.15 19.20 -3.12
CA ASN A 77 0.22 20.32 -3.03
C ASN A 77 -1.24 19.91 -3.33
N VAL A 78 -1.46 18.68 -3.76
CA VAL A 78 -2.80 18.11 -3.85
C VAL A 78 -3.02 17.29 -2.58
N PRO A 79 -4.04 17.60 -1.77
CA PRO A 79 -4.39 16.73 -0.67
C PRO A 79 -4.76 15.38 -1.26
N LYS A 80 -3.97 14.33 -0.97
CA LYS A 80 -4.47 12.97 -1.10
C LYS A 80 -5.70 12.92 -0.22
N ASP A 81 -6.86 12.67 -0.83
CA ASP A 81 -8.10 12.44 -0.10
C ASP A 81 -7.91 11.18 0.75
N ILE A 82 -7.39 11.36 1.96
CA ILE A 82 -7.35 10.35 3.00
C ILE A 82 -8.73 10.44 3.65
N ALA A 83 -9.74 9.95 2.94
CA ALA A 83 -11.03 9.64 3.52
C ALA A 83 -10.84 8.49 4.53
N HIS A 84 -10.33 8.82 5.71
CA HIS A 84 -10.90 8.29 6.94
C HIS A 84 -12.26 8.97 7.08
N HIS A 85 -13.31 8.23 7.51
CA HIS A 85 -14.75 8.54 7.37
C HIS A 85 -15.30 7.95 6.04
N ASP A 86 -16.15 6.91 5.99
CA ASP A 86 -17.30 6.60 6.85
C ASP A 86 -17.49 5.08 7.03
N GLU A 87 -17.22 4.55 8.23
CA GLU A 87 -18.10 3.47 8.71
C GLU A 87 -19.43 4.13 9.11
N PRO A 88 -20.59 3.59 8.71
CA PRO A 88 -21.88 4.17 9.07
C PRO A 88 -22.12 3.93 10.56
N HIS A 89 -21.70 4.87 11.40
CA HIS A 89 -22.26 4.97 12.74
C HIS A 89 -23.75 5.23 12.57
N GLY A 90 -24.55 4.38 13.21
CA GLY A 90 -25.96 4.19 12.95
C GLY A 90 -26.80 5.47 12.85
N GLU A 91 -27.79 5.37 11.98
CA GLU A 91 -28.96 6.21 11.84
C GLU A 91 -29.45 6.76 13.19
N HIS A 92 -29.17 8.03 13.46
CA HIS A 92 -29.95 8.84 14.38
C HIS A 92 -30.71 9.87 13.55
N ASP A 93 -31.88 9.44 13.11
CA ASP A 93 -32.89 10.24 12.42
C ASP A 93 -33.37 11.35 13.38
N ILE A 94 -32.83 12.57 13.22
CA ILE A 94 -33.38 13.77 13.85
C ILE A 94 -34.35 14.37 12.84
N VAL A 95 -35.60 13.94 12.92
CA VAL A 95 -36.70 14.51 12.18
C VAL A 95 -36.87 15.97 12.62
N VAL A 96 -36.43 16.92 11.80
CA VAL A 96 -36.83 18.33 11.95
C VAL A 96 -38.27 18.41 11.47
N ALA A 97 -39.21 18.39 12.42
CA ALA A 97 -40.60 18.67 12.14
C ALA A 97 -40.71 20.09 11.56
N GLU A 98 -41.23 20.18 10.34
CA GLU A 98 -41.65 21.42 9.70
C GLU A 98 -42.78 22.03 10.53
N GLU A 99 -42.48 23.03 11.36
CA GLU A 99 -43.49 23.87 12.00
C GLU A 99 -43.43 25.29 11.41
N THR A 100 -44.42 25.57 10.59
CA THR A 100 -44.80 26.90 10.14
C THR A 100 -45.15 27.80 11.34
N HIS A 101 -44.43 28.90 11.54
CA HIS A 101 -44.96 30.00 12.33
C HIS A 101 -44.53 31.36 11.76
N ILE A 102 -45.46 31.96 11.01
CA ILE A 102 -45.45 33.37 10.64
C ILE A 102 -45.73 34.16 11.93
N VAL A 103 -44.80 35.04 12.32
CA VAL A 103 -45.01 36.01 13.40
C VAL A 103 -45.19 37.38 12.77
N GLU A 104 -46.44 37.83 12.74
CA GLU A 104 -46.82 39.22 12.49
C GLU A 104 -46.59 40.04 13.78
N PRO A 105 -45.88 41.19 13.75
CA PRO A 105 -45.62 41.95 14.96
C PRO A 105 -46.83 42.82 15.34
N ASP A 106 -47.52 42.42 16.42
CA ASP A 106 -48.51 43.22 17.13
C ASP A 106 -47.80 44.35 17.92
N VAL A 107 -48.03 45.60 17.54
CA VAL A 107 -47.53 46.79 18.25
C VAL A 107 -48.67 47.32 19.14
N PRO A 108 -48.50 47.34 20.48
CA PRO A 108 -49.57 47.72 21.41
C PRO A 108 -49.94 49.21 21.33
N SER A 109 -51.25 49.46 21.36
CA SER A 109 -51.88 50.77 21.44
C SER A 109 -51.51 51.53 22.72
N HIS A 110 -51.06 52.79 22.59
CA HIS A 110 -51.17 53.79 23.66
C HIS A 110 -51.43 55.19 23.08
N SER A 111 -52.45 55.83 23.69
CA SER A 111 -52.94 57.21 23.65
C SER A 111 -53.55 57.75 22.35
#